data_AF-A0A3N6SHM5-F1
#
_entry.id   AF-A0A3N6SHM5-F1
#
_cell.length_a   1.000
_cell.length_b   1.000
_cell.length_c   1.000
_cell.angle_alpha   90.00
_cell.angle_beta   90.00
_cell.angle_gamma   90.00
#
_symmetry.space_group_name_H-M   'P 1'
#
loop_
_entity.id
_entity.type
_entity.pdbx_description
1 polymer ?
#
loop_
_entity_poly.entity_id
_entity_poly.type
_entity_poly.pdbx_seq_one_letter_code
_entity_poly.pdbx_strand_id
1 'polypeptide(L)'
;MKKLSLALMITTALFTQSAFSAENHRAISYLTSWGLSDGDAATLAKSKIDSFLLAFGKWDDNGNIVTSDGIASLPDYNAWWMPTAYVTWTQLKFAQPEKKMMLAFGGQTYEEIWSHIDTAEKREKVVAGLAQLLKTPFPVYRKNMKESEIAGECLNWNWNGTVCDMTTYQKAGEVYLDGIDFDFEKAARLTEKENDDLLQLATRLREVVGTEKLISLTTYHVGADPVSCADSAVTEGCSYVENKRSTHHGEVLTLLSQSKDIFDFFNVMAYDAGPEFKYQTAMLNYANAIGDASKVVLGNTINSQWGPNNNFTESRVNNIARTKWQAQNGYGGFFVWTVGASTEQLSVAQQAAYIDEMKDAADSVENESGIKINDLTIKMGRITLDLPTDVFNGKNRIIIQKNGSYLAESYEGKSYYSSKDSFTEKNTVFSVVTDLKEGDIVTVDLYDGKPGGSYNTVLQSLKKETVTKEDVNTDSIKLTSVDVTKQGVTVTLPDSVYQEYNRVMVRKNGQYLGESYNGKSYFAYKVSAPAGQASYMIKNAIQNGDEITVTLNAGKPGDNSSVVLKELYRVKASF
;
A
#
# COMPACT_ATOMS: atom_id res chain seq x y z
N MET A 1 -20.76 -55.98 12.30
CA MET A 1 -20.82 -55.37 10.96
C MET A 1 -21.46 -53.99 11.12
N LYS A 2 -20.65 -53.02 11.56
CA LYS A 2 -20.22 -51.80 10.84
C LYS A 2 -21.38 -50.88 10.44
N LYS A 3 -21.65 -49.93 11.35
CA LYS A 3 -22.45 -48.72 11.16
C LYS A 3 -21.74 -47.80 10.16
N LEU A 4 -22.49 -47.28 9.19
CA LEU A 4 -22.03 -46.25 8.26
C LEU A 4 -22.07 -44.90 9.00
N SER A 5 -20.91 -44.31 9.25
CA SER A 5 -20.79 -42.93 9.71
C SER A 5 -20.65 -42.04 8.48
N LEU A 6 -21.70 -41.28 8.17
CA LEU A 6 -21.68 -40.25 7.15
C LEU A 6 -20.87 -39.06 7.68
N ALA A 7 -19.61 -38.94 7.28
CA ALA A 7 -18.80 -37.76 7.57
C ALA A 7 -19.31 -36.60 6.70
N LEU A 8 -19.92 -35.62 7.36
CA LEU A 8 -20.34 -34.35 6.81
C LEU A 8 -19.07 -33.59 6.37
N MET A 9 -18.74 -33.61 5.07
CA MET A 9 -17.80 -32.66 4.51
C MET A 9 -18.47 -31.28 4.50
N ILE A 10 -18.26 -30.53 5.57
CA ILE A 10 -18.47 -29.09 5.57
C ILE A 10 -17.39 -28.52 4.65
N THR A 11 -17.79 -28.18 3.44
CA THR A 11 -17.05 -27.29 2.54
C THR A 11 -16.93 -25.93 3.22
N THR A 12 -15.91 -25.76 4.04
CA THR A 12 -15.31 -24.44 4.26
C THR A 12 -14.62 -24.06 2.95
N ALA A 13 -15.36 -23.38 2.08
CA ALA A 13 -14.78 -22.39 1.20
C ALA A 13 -14.24 -21.27 2.10
N LEU A 14 -13.09 -21.54 2.74
CA LEU A 14 -12.21 -20.49 3.20
C LEU A 14 -11.85 -19.72 1.93
N PHE A 15 -12.33 -18.49 1.84
CA PHE A 15 -11.62 -17.46 1.12
C PHE A 15 -10.19 -17.50 1.66
N THR A 16 -9.30 -18.21 0.96
CA THR A 16 -7.87 -18.05 1.13
C THR A 16 -7.60 -16.61 0.70
N GLN A 17 -7.67 -15.68 1.66
CA GLN A 17 -6.81 -14.51 1.62
C GLN A 17 -5.43 -15.03 1.23
N SER A 18 -4.82 -14.43 0.22
CA SER A 18 -3.47 -14.77 -0.21
C SER A 18 -2.61 -14.95 1.04
N ALA A 19 -1.87 -16.05 1.13
CA ALA A 19 -0.95 -16.32 2.24
C ALA A 19 0.11 -15.21 2.43
N PHE A 20 0.14 -14.24 1.51
CA PHE A 20 0.84 -12.98 1.58
C PHE A 20 -0.19 -11.89 1.94
N SER A 21 -0.52 -11.79 3.23
CA SER A 21 -0.99 -10.52 3.78
C SER A 21 0.05 -9.45 3.40
N ALA A 22 -0.38 -8.20 3.17
CA ALA A 22 0.55 -7.08 3.02
C ALA A 22 1.51 -7.09 4.23
N GLU A 23 2.73 -7.55 4.02
CA GLU A 23 3.80 -7.38 5.01
C GLU A 23 4.07 -5.89 5.05
N ASN A 24 3.65 -5.25 6.13
CA ASN A 24 3.99 -3.85 6.37
C ASN A 24 5.51 -3.76 6.56
N HIS A 25 6.13 -2.80 5.87
CA HIS A 25 7.54 -2.44 6.03
C HIS A 25 8.55 -3.56 5.70
N ARG A 26 8.39 -4.23 4.55
CA ARG A 26 9.36 -5.23 4.08
C ARG A 26 10.79 -4.68 4.07
N ALA A 27 11.75 -5.46 4.54
CA ALA A 27 13.18 -5.26 4.33
C ALA A 27 13.67 -6.24 3.27
N ILE A 28 14.03 -5.72 2.10
CA ILE A 28 14.53 -6.51 0.98
C ILE A 28 15.99 -6.16 0.73
N SER A 29 16.82 -7.13 0.35
CA SER A 29 18.19 -6.84 -0.09
C SER A 29 18.55 -7.66 -1.31
N TYR A 30 19.27 -7.06 -2.24
CA TYR A 30 20.05 -7.85 -3.18
C TYR A 30 21.11 -8.67 -2.43
N LEU A 31 21.41 -9.86 -2.94
CA LEU A 31 22.45 -10.76 -2.44
C LEU A 31 23.35 -11.18 -3.60
N THR A 32 24.57 -10.65 -3.61
CA THR A 32 25.55 -10.91 -4.67
C THR A 32 26.37 -12.16 -4.40
N SER A 33 26.84 -12.84 -5.46
CA SER A 33 27.69 -14.03 -5.33
C SER A 33 29.16 -13.76 -4.99
N TRP A 34 29.68 -12.55 -5.24
CA TRP A 34 31.12 -12.27 -5.31
C TRP A 34 31.76 -11.67 -4.05
N GLY A 35 31.07 -11.59 -2.92
CA GLY A 35 31.68 -11.15 -1.65
C GLY A 35 31.08 -11.82 -0.41
N LEU A 36 30.63 -13.05 -0.59
CA LEU A 36 30.21 -13.93 0.50
C LEU A 36 31.35 -14.85 0.94
N SER A 37 31.31 -15.23 2.21
CA SER A 37 32.28 -16.07 2.88
C SER A 37 31.62 -17.19 3.68
N ASP A 38 32.41 -18.18 4.07
CA ASP A 38 31.93 -19.28 4.91
C ASP A 38 31.43 -18.75 6.26
N GLY A 39 30.15 -19.02 6.57
CA GLY A 39 29.50 -18.59 7.81
C GLY A 39 28.50 -17.44 7.64
N ASP A 40 28.49 -16.76 6.48
CA ASP A 40 27.57 -15.63 6.25
C ASP A 40 26.09 -16.05 6.29
N ALA A 41 25.76 -17.30 5.98
CA ALA A 41 24.41 -17.84 6.18
C ALA A 41 23.92 -17.66 7.63
N ALA A 42 24.78 -17.90 8.62
CA ALA A 42 24.42 -17.77 10.04
C ALA A 42 24.31 -16.31 10.48
N THR A 43 25.09 -15.42 9.87
CA THR A 43 24.99 -13.96 10.04
C THR A 43 23.64 -13.47 9.51
N LEU A 44 23.33 -13.79 8.26
CA LEU A 44 22.10 -13.37 7.60
C LEU A 44 20.84 -14.00 8.22
N ALA A 45 20.94 -15.20 8.78
CA ALA A 45 19.85 -15.85 9.51
C ALA A 45 19.40 -15.05 10.73
N LYS A 46 20.27 -14.20 11.30
CA LYS A 46 19.95 -13.34 12.46
C LYS A 46 19.49 -11.93 12.06
N SER A 47 19.63 -11.57 10.78
CA SER A 47 19.20 -10.27 10.28
C SER A 47 17.67 -10.16 10.22
N LYS A 48 17.19 -8.93 10.21
CA LYS A 48 15.79 -8.53 10.02
C LYS A 48 15.41 -8.39 8.54
N ILE A 49 16.27 -8.86 7.63
CA ILE A 49 15.97 -8.89 6.19
C ILE A 49 14.93 -9.98 5.93
N ASP A 50 13.80 -9.60 5.34
CA ASP A 50 12.68 -10.49 5.06
C ASP A 50 12.88 -11.25 3.75
N SER A 51 13.43 -10.58 2.73
CA SER A 51 13.61 -11.16 1.39
C SER A 51 14.98 -10.85 0.80
N PHE A 52 15.53 -11.82 0.06
CA PHE A 52 16.76 -11.67 -0.70
C PHE A 52 16.50 -11.81 -2.20
N LEU A 53 17.01 -10.86 -2.97
CA LEU A 53 17.06 -10.90 -4.43
C LEU A 53 18.46 -11.41 -4.85
N LEU A 54 18.55 -12.68 -5.25
CA LEU A 54 19.79 -13.29 -5.72
C LEU A 54 20.21 -12.59 -7.02
N ALA A 55 21.40 -11.99 -7.03
CA ALA A 55 21.90 -11.18 -8.13
C ALA A 55 22.96 -11.94 -8.93
N PHE A 56 22.80 -12.22 -10.23
CA PHE A 56 21.63 -12.00 -11.11
C PHE A 56 21.42 -13.23 -12.00
N GLY A 57 20.23 -13.32 -12.59
CA GLY A 57 19.89 -14.28 -13.64
C GLY A 57 19.77 -13.63 -15.00
N LYS A 58 19.97 -14.43 -16.05
CA LYS A 58 19.64 -14.10 -17.43
C LYS A 58 19.05 -15.29 -18.17
N TRP A 59 18.37 -15.04 -19.28
CA TRP A 59 17.87 -16.08 -20.19
C TRP A 59 18.31 -15.83 -21.62
N ASP A 60 18.26 -16.87 -22.46
CA ASP A 60 18.42 -16.78 -23.91
C ASP A 60 17.07 -16.89 -24.66
N ASP A 61 17.09 -16.83 -26.00
CA ASP A 61 15.90 -17.00 -26.86
C ASP A 61 15.18 -18.36 -26.69
N ASN A 62 15.82 -19.34 -26.06
CA ASN A 62 15.25 -20.65 -25.78
C ASN A 62 14.71 -20.77 -24.34
N GLY A 63 14.81 -19.72 -23.54
CA GLY A 63 14.42 -19.73 -22.13
C GLY A 63 15.40 -20.48 -21.23
N ASN A 64 16.63 -20.76 -21.69
CA ASN A 64 17.66 -21.34 -20.83
C ASN A 64 18.16 -20.29 -19.86
N ILE A 65 18.17 -20.61 -18.56
CA ILE A 65 18.56 -19.67 -17.51
C ILE A 65 20.02 -19.91 -17.10
N VAL A 66 20.77 -18.82 -16.99
CA VAL A 66 22.13 -18.78 -16.43
C VAL A 66 22.18 -17.73 -15.34
N THR A 67 22.91 -17.99 -14.25
CA THR A 67 23.03 -17.06 -13.12
C THR A 67 24.48 -16.69 -12.85
N SER A 68 24.73 -15.46 -12.39
CA SER A 68 26.06 -14.99 -11.99
C SER A 68 26.71 -15.95 -10.99
N ASP A 69 27.94 -16.37 -11.29
CA ASP A 69 28.74 -17.36 -10.55
C ASP A 69 27.97 -18.65 -10.16
N GLY A 70 26.91 -18.99 -10.90
CA GLY A 70 26.07 -20.15 -10.60
C GLY A 70 25.28 -20.03 -9.30
N ILE A 71 25.01 -18.83 -8.77
CA ILE A 71 24.35 -18.63 -7.46
C ILE A 71 23.05 -19.43 -7.29
N ALA A 72 22.24 -19.57 -8.35
CA ALA A 72 21.03 -20.38 -8.34
C ALA A 72 21.05 -21.47 -9.43
N SER A 73 22.26 -21.99 -9.74
CA SER A 73 22.45 -23.20 -10.55
C SER A 73 22.65 -24.40 -9.63
N LEU A 74 22.20 -25.60 -10.02
CA LEU A 74 22.50 -26.82 -9.27
C LEU A 74 23.99 -27.16 -9.41
N PRO A 75 24.78 -27.10 -8.33
CA PRO A 75 26.20 -27.40 -8.41
C PRO A 75 26.44 -28.90 -8.51
N ASP A 76 27.52 -29.30 -9.20
CA ASP A 76 28.06 -30.64 -9.07
C ASP A 76 28.48 -30.87 -7.61
N TYR A 77 28.03 -31.97 -7.03
CA TYR A 77 28.37 -32.30 -5.65
C TYR A 77 29.87 -32.56 -5.49
N ASN A 78 30.47 -31.90 -4.50
CA ASN A 78 31.82 -32.18 -4.05
C ASN A 78 31.85 -32.16 -2.51
N ALA A 79 32.29 -33.28 -1.92
CA ALA A 79 32.30 -33.50 -0.49
C ALA A 79 33.10 -32.44 0.29
N TRP A 80 34.13 -31.86 -0.33
CA TRP A 80 35.08 -30.97 0.33
C TRP A 80 34.81 -29.49 0.05
N TRP A 81 34.19 -29.20 -1.10
CA TRP A 81 33.96 -27.84 -1.58
C TRP A 81 32.61 -27.72 -2.28
N MET A 82 31.86 -26.66 -1.96
CA MET A 82 30.64 -26.28 -2.67
C MET A 82 30.69 -24.76 -2.91
N PRO A 83 30.04 -24.21 -3.96
CA PRO A 83 30.07 -22.78 -4.20
C PRO A 83 29.49 -21.99 -3.02
N THR A 84 30.26 -21.03 -2.48
CA THR A 84 29.93 -20.29 -1.25
C THR A 84 28.60 -19.55 -1.33
N ALA A 85 28.30 -18.91 -2.47
CA ALA A 85 27.04 -18.20 -2.65
C ALA A 85 25.83 -19.16 -2.63
N TYR A 86 25.94 -20.30 -3.33
CA TYR A 86 24.92 -21.34 -3.37
C TYR A 86 24.63 -21.89 -1.97
N VAL A 87 25.67 -22.28 -1.22
CA VAL A 87 25.46 -22.81 0.13
C VAL A 87 24.94 -21.74 1.09
N THR A 88 25.32 -20.48 0.91
CA THR A 88 24.86 -19.38 1.78
C THR A 88 23.34 -19.22 1.73
N TRP A 89 22.76 -19.04 0.54
CA TRP A 89 21.31 -18.80 0.45
C TRP A 89 20.50 -20.08 0.71
N THR A 90 20.96 -21.25 0.27
CA THR A 90 20.23 -22.52 0.50
C THR A 90 20.21 -22.89 1.98
N GLN A 91 21.33 -22.74 2.70
CA GLN A 91 21.36 -22.97 4.15
C GLN A 91 20.55 -21.92 4.90
N LEU A 92 20.59 -20.66 4.48
CA LEU A 92 19.78 -19.58 5.06
C LEU A 92 18.29 -19.89 4.94
N LYS A 93 17.80 -20.21 3.73
CA LYS A 93 16.39 -20.56 3.50
C LYS A 93 15.97 -21.82 4.26
N PHE A 94 16.85 -22.79 4.36
CA PHE A 94 16.57 -24.03 5.11
C PHE A 94 16.44 -23.77 6.61
N ALA A 95 17.30 -22.90 7.17
CA ALA A 95 17.27 -22.54 8.58
C ALA A 95 16.15 -21.55 8.93
N GLN A 96 15.75 -20.69 7.99
CA GLN A 96 14.74 -19.64 8.15
C GLN A 96 13.72 -19.70 6.99
N PRO A 97 12.78 -20.65 7.00
CA PRO A 97 11.82 -20.86 5.90
C PRO A 97 10.92 -19.66 5.61
N GLU A 98 10.75 -18.76 6.58
CA GLU A 98 9.99 -17.52 6.45
C GLU A 98 10.69 -16.50 5.55
N LYS A 99 12.04 -16.46 5.53
CA LYS A 99 12.81 -15.56 4.67
C LYS A 99 12.62 -15.93 3.21
N LYS A 100 12.35 -14.96 2.35
CA LYS A 100 12.08 -15.20 0.93
C LYS A 100 13.36 -15.14 0.10
N MET A 101 13.49 -16.06 -0.84
CA MET A 101 14.58 -16.14 -1.81
C MET A 101 14.01 -15.97 -3.21
N MET A 102 14.33 -14.86 -3.86
CA MET A 102 13.90 -14.56 -5.22
C MET A 102 15.12 -14.42 -6.11
N LEU A 103 15.02 -14.79 -7.39
CA LEU A 103 16.08 -14.54 -8.37
C LEU A 103 15.76 -13.27 -9.15
N ALA A 104 16.66 -12.29 -9.14
CA ALA A 104 16.52 -11.08 -9.95
C ALA A 104 17.11 -11.28 -11.34
N PHE A 105 16.32 -10.97 -12.37
CA PHE A 105 16.70 -11.11 -13.76
C PHE A 105 16.93 -9.76 -14.42
N GLY A 106 18.02 -9.65 -15.17
CA GLY A 106 18.38 -8.43 -15.88
C GLY A 106 19.35 -7.57 -15.10
N GLY A 107 18.90 -6.36 -14.75
CA GLY A 107 19.76 -5.25 -14.37
C GLY A 107 20.60 -4.78 -15.56
N GLN A 108 21.36 -3.70 -15.38
CA GLN A 108 22.21 -3.16 -16.47
C GLN A 108 23.20 -4.20 -17.02
N THR A 109 23.61 -5.19 -16.22
CA THR A 109 24.59 -6.22 -16.64
C THR A 109 24.04 -7.20 -17.67
N TYR A 110 22.74 -7.52 -17.59
CA TYR A 110 22.09 -8.50 -18.46
C TYR A 110 20.90 -7.88 -19.22
N GLU A 111 21.00 -6.62 -19.60
CA GLU A 111 19.94 -5.92 -20.33
C GLU A 111 19.59 -6.57 -21.68
N GLU A 112 20.45 -7.44 -22.24
CA GLU A 112 20.19 -8.11 -23.51
C GLU A 112 18.94 -9.02 -23.48
N ILE A 113 18.55 -9.50 -22.30
CA ILE A 113 17.50 -10.49 -22.13
C ILE A 113 16.11 -9.99 -22.56
N TRP A 114 15.91 -8.67 -22.52
CA TRP A 114 14.65 -8.04 -22.90
C TRP A 114 14.36 -8.18 -24.39
N SER A 115 15.39 -8.39 -25.22
CA SER A 115 15.20 -8.69 -26.65
C SER A 115 14.72 -10.14 -26.91
N HIS A 116 14.89 -11.03 -25.93
CA HIS A 116 14.50 -12.44 -26.02
C HIS A 116 13.03 -12.69 -25.65
N ILE A 117 12.23 -11.64 -25.50
CA ILE A 117 10.78 -11.74 -25.21
C ILE A 117 9.92 -11.02 -26.27
N ASP A 118 10.51 -10.66 -27.42
CA ASP A 118 9.89 -9.83 -28.47
C ASP A 118 8.74 -10.51 -29.24
N THR A 119 8.59 -11.82 -29.12
CA THR A 119 7.54 -12.61 -29.77
C THR A 119 6.85 -13.54 -28.77
N ALA A 120 5.59 -13.88 -29.05
CA ALA A 120 4.81 -14.80 -28.20
C ALA A 120 5.49 -16.17 -28.02
N GLU A 121 6.10 -16.72 -29.07
CA GLU A 121 6.81 -18.01 -28.99
C GLU A 121 7.99 -17.95 -28.02
N LYS A 122 8.82 -16.90 -28.10
CA LYS A 122 9.95 -16.75 -27.18
C LYS A 122 9.48 -16.50 -25.75
N ARG A 123 8.42 -15.71 -25.55
CA ARG A 123 7.81 -15.53 -24.23
C ARG A 123 7.38 -16.85 -23.60
N GLU A 124 6.74 -17.75 -24.35
CA GLU A 124 6.37 -19.07 -23.81
C GLU A 124 7.61 -19.91 -23.43
N LYS A 125 8.70 -19.85 -24.21
CA LYS A 125 9.95 -20.55 -23.85
C LYS A 125 10.55 -20.00 -22.56
N VAL A 126 10.61 -18.67 -22.43
CA VAL A 126 11.11 -18.02 -21.21
C VAL A 126 10.20 -18.34 -20.01
N VAL A 127 8.87 -18.31 -20.17
CA VAL A 127 7.92 -18.73 -19.12
C VAL A 127 8.16 -20.18 -18.69
N ALA A 128 8.38 -21.09 -19.64
CA ALA A 128 8.69 -22.49 -19.32
C ALA A 128 9.98 -22.61 -18.49
N GLY A 129 11.03 -21.88 -18.87
CA GLY A 129 12.29 -21.81 -18.11
C GLY A 129 12.10 -21.28 -16.69
N LEU A 130 11.41 -20.13 -16.55
CA LEU A 130 11.13 -19.51 -15.25
C LEU A 130 10.25 -20.39 -14.35
N ALA A 131 9.23 -21.03 -14.92
CA ALA A 131 8.37 -21.95 -14.19
C ALA A 131 9.12 -23.21 -13.75
N GLN A 132 10.02 -23.74 -14.58
CA GLN A 132 10.87 -24.87 -14.22
C GLN A 132 11.83 -24.50 -13.09
N LEU A 133 12.46 -23.32 -13.17
CA LEU A 133 13.31 -22.80 -12.10
C LEU A 133 12.57 -22.75 -10.76
N LEU A 134 11.37 -22.16 -10.72
CA LEU A 134 10.57 -22.01 -9.50
C LEU A 134 10.06 -23.33 -8.91
N LYS A 135 10.05 -24.42 -9.71
CA LYS A 135 9.70 -25.78 -9.31
C LYS A 135 10.92 -26.66 -8.99
N THR A 136 12.13 -26.16 -9.21
CA THR A 136 13.36 -26.95 -9.01
C THR A 136 13.65 -27.08 -7.51
N PRO A 137 13.80 -28.30 -6.98
CA PRO A 137 14.31 -28.51 -5.62
C PRO A 137 15.82 -28.25 -5.61
N PHE A 138 16.27 -27.35 -4.74
CA PHE A 138 17.67 -27.02 -4.54
C PHE A 138 18.21 -27.78 -3.33
N PRO A 139 19.12 -28.75 -3.50
CA PRO A 139 19.71 -29.48 -2.39
C PRO A 139 20.48 -28.55 -1.45
N VAL A 140 20.24 -28.72 -0.16
CA VAL A 140 20.95 -27.99 0.91
C VAL A 140 22.12 -28.84 1.35
N TYR A 141 23.35 -28.35 1.20
CA TYR A 141 24.56 -29.06 1.61
C TYR A 141 25.17 -28.42 2.86
N ARG A 142 25.48 -29.22 3.87
CA ARG A 142 26.12 -28.77 5.13
C ARG A 142 27.23 -29.72 5.57
N LYS A 143 28.25 -29.16 6.23
CA LYS A 143 29.30 -29.89 6.96
C LYS A 143 28.93 -30.02 8.44
N ASN A 144 29.56 -30.96 9.13
CA ASN A 144 29.50 -31.17 10.57
C ASN A 144 28.08 -31.38 11.12
N MET A 145 27.22 -32.04 10.34
CA MET A 145 25.87 -32.39 10.76
C MET A 145 25.86 -33.57 11.75
N LYS A 146 24.75 -33.76 12.45
CA LYS A 146 24.41 -35.03 13.11
C LYS A 146 23.87 -36.01 12.08
N GLU A 147 24.03 -37.30 12.32
CA GLU A 147 23.52 -38.36 11.43
C GLU A 147 22.01 -38.23 11.18
N SER A 148 21.24 -37.83 12.21
CA SER A 148 19.80 -37.58 12.11
C SER A 148 19.40 -36.38 11.24
N GLU A 149 20.35 -35.52 10.86
CA GLU A 149 20.11 -34.35 10.00
C GLU A 149 20.39 -34.65 8.52
N ILE A 150 20.88 -35.86 8.17
CA ILE A 150 21.10 -36.26 6.78
C ILE A 150 19.76 -36.59 6.13
N ALA A 151 19.49 -35.94 5.00
CA ALA A 151 18.37 -36.24 4.14
C ALA A 151 18.79 -37.23 3.04
N GLY A 152 18.27 -38.45 3.12
CA GLY A 152 18.55 -39.51 2.15
C GLY A 152 19.79 -40.33 2.48
N GLU A 153 20.47 -40.83 1.44
CA GLU A 153 21.68 -41.64 1.60
C GLU A 153 22.90 -40.78 1.91
N CYS A 154 23.88 -41.38 2.58
CA CYS A 154 25.17 -40.75 2.78
C CYS A 154 25.88 -40.50 1.44
N LEU A 155 26.25 -39.25 1.18
CA LEU A 155 26.90 -38.84 -0.08
C LEU A 155 28.41 -39.05 -0.07
N ASN A 156 29.03 -39.03 1.11
CA ASN A 156 30.45 -39.30 1.27
C ASN A 156 30.74 -40.07 2.57
N TRP A 157 31.45 -41.18 2.43
CA TRP A 157 31.78 -42.08 3.53
C TRP A 157 33.20 -41.80 4.04
N ASN A 158 33.45 -42.15 5.30
CA ASN A 158 34.80 -42.09 5.86
C ASN A 158 35.78 -43.03 5.12
N TRP A 159 37.07 -42.94 5.43
CA TRP A 159 38.13 -43.65 4.70
C TRP A 159 38.00 -45.19 4.66
N ASN A 160 37.26 -45.79 5.61
CA ASN A 160 37.01 -47.24 5.64
C ASN A 160 35.61 -47.63 5.16
N GLY A 161 34.80 -46.67 4.70
CA GLY A 161 33.49 -46.91 4.08
C GLY A 161 32.39 -47.38 5.03
N THR A 162 32.56 -47.25 6.35
CA THR A 162 31.63 -47.83 7.33
C THR A 162 30.69 -46.83 7.97
N VAL A 163 31.05 -45.54 7.99
CA VAL A 163 30.25 -44.48 8.61
C VAL A 163 30.26 -43.26 7.69
N CYS A 164 29.15 -42.53 7.66
CA CYS A 164 29.08 -41.29 6.90
C CYS A 164 30.09 -40.27 7.42
N ASP A 165 30.85 -39.63 6.52
CA ASP A 165 31.82 -38.62 6.90
C ASP A 165 31.12 -37.29 7.15
N MET A 166 30.80 -37.04 8.42
CA MET A 166 30.12 -35.82 8.85
C MET A 166 31.00 -34.57 8.72
N THR A 167 32.32 -34.70 8.53
CA THR A 167 33.20 -33.52 8.32
C THR A 167 33.07 -32.93 6.92
N THR A 168 32.45 -33.68 6.01
CA THR A 168 32.22 -33.31 4.61
C THR A 168 30.79 -32.82 4.36
N TYR A 169 30.57 -32.20 3.20
CA TYR A 169 29.23 -31.79 2.80
C TYR A 169 28.34 -33.02 2.62
N GLN A 170 27.23 -33.06 3.35
CA GLN A 170 26.15 -34.02 3.20
C GLN A 170 24.85 -33.25 2.89
N LYS A 171 23.86 -33.93 2.30
CA LYS A 171 22.55 -33.33 2.01
C LYS A 171 21.72 -33.24 3.29
N ALA A 172 21.28 -32.03 3.64
CA ALA A 172 20.44 -31.74 4.79
C ALA A 172 18.94 -31.72 4.44
N GLY A 173 18.61 -31.48 3.18
CA GLY A 173 17.25 -31.31 2.70
C GLY A 173 17.22 -30.62 1.34
N GLU A 174 16.08 -30.02 1.03
CA GLU A 174 15.85 -29.26 -0.20
C GLU A 174 15.08 -27.98 0.12
N VAL A 175 15.33 -26.93 -0.67
CA VAL A 175 14.60 -25.66 -0.63
C VAL A 175 14.17 -25.27 -2.02
N TYR A 176 13.25 -24.31 -2.12
CA TYR A 176 12.74 -23.78 -3.39
C TYR A 176 12.88 -22.26 -3.37
N LEU A 177 13.05 -21.67 -4.55
CA LEU A 177 12.90 -20.22 -4.71
C LEU A 177 11.43 -19.83 -4.46
N ASP A 178 11.24 -18.72 -3.76
CA ASP A 178 9.93 -18.16 -3.44
C ASP A 178 9.39 -17.29 -4.57
N GLY A 179 10.24 -16.80 -5.47
CA GLY A 179 9.81 -15.93 -6.56
C GLY A 179 10.91 -15.45 -7.49
N ILE A 180 10.57 -14.47 -8.32
CA ILE A 180 11.49 -13.77 -9.22
C ILE A 180 11.26 -12.26 -9.16
N ASP A 181 12.31 -11.52 -9.48
CA ASP A 181 12.23 -10.08 -9.74
C ASP A 181 12.64 -9.80 -11.19
N PHE A 182 11.88 -8.97 -11.88
CA PHE A 182 12.28 -8.43 -13.18
C PHE A 182 12.97 -7.09 -12.93
N ASP A 183 14.30 -7.06 -13.03
CA ASP A 183 15.10 -5.86 -12.86
C ASP A 183 15.21 -5.11 -14.19
N PHE A 184 14.08 -4.49 -14.56
CA PHE A 184 13.76 -4.04 -15.92
C PHE A 184 14.44 -2.71 -16.23
N GLU A 185 15.69 -2.84 -16.63
CA GLU A 185 16.58 -1.75 -16.97
C GLU A 185 17.34 -2.02 -18.25
N LYS A 186 17.65 -0.95 -18.98
CA LYS A 186 18.63 -0.95 -20.06
C LYS A 186 19.17 0.46 -20.30
N ALA A 187 20.34 0.57 -20.91
CA ALA A 187 20.98 1.85 -21.21
C ALA A 187 20.19 2.71 -22.22
N ALA A 188 19.47 2.08 -23.16
CA ALA A 188 18.56 2.77 -24.06
C ALA A 188 17.19 3.00 -23.40
N ARG A 189 16.41 3.99 -23.85
CA ARG A 189 15.04 4.15 -23.35
C ARG A 189 14.19 2.90 -23.66
N LEU A 190 13.44 2.41 -22.68
CA LEU A 190 12.44 1.35 -22.86
C LEU A 190 11.31 1.82 -23.77
N THR A 191 10.88 0.92 -24.64
CA THR A 191 9.80 1.18 -25.61
C THR A 191 8.47 0.65 -25.10
N GLU A 192 7.36 1.20 -25.60
CA GLU A 192 6.02 0.69 -25.30
C GLU A 192 5.85 -0.79 -25.70
N LYS A 193 6.56 -1.25 -26.75
CA LYS A 193 6.55 -2.66 -27.13
C LYS A 193 7.20 -3.53 -26.07
N GLU A 194 8.34 -3.12 -25.52
CA GLU A 194 9.02 -3.89 -24.46
C GLU A 194 8.20 -3.90 -23.16
N ASN A 195 7.52 -2.79 -22.83
CA ASN A 195 6.55 -2.76 -21.73
C ASN A 195 5.44 -3.80 -21.92
N ASP A 196 4.85 -3.85 -23.11
CA ASP A 196 3.79 -4.82 -23.45
C ASP A 196 4.32 -6.27 -23.48
N ASP A 197 5.51 -6.49 -24.02
CA ASP A 197 6.15 -7.81 -24.03
C ASP A 197 6.42 -8.33 -22.61
N LEU A 198 6.92 -7.48 -21.70
CA LEU A 198 7.15 -7.85 -20.30
C LEU A 198 5.83 -8.07 -19.56
N LEU A 199 4.82 -7.23 -19.79
CA LEU A 199 3.49 -7.42 -19.22
C LEU A 199 2.92 -8.79 -19.61
N GLN A 200 2.96 -9.13 -20.89
CA GLN A 200 2.48 -10.42 -21.39
C GLN A 200 3.28 -11.59 -20.81
N LEU A 201 4.61 -11.48 -20.71
CA LEU A 201 5.45 -12.48 -20.07
C LEU A 201 5.06 -12.70 -18.60
N ALA A 202 4.94 -11.62 -17.83
CA ALA A 202 4.63 -11.67 -16.40
C ALA A 202 3.21 -12.18 -16.14
N THR A 203 2.22 -11.73 -16.92
CA THR A 203 0.85 -12.27 -16.87
C THR A 203 0.85 -13.77 -17.14
N ARG A 204 1.54 -14.21 -18.19
CA ARG A 204 1.60 -15.61 -18.55
C ARG A 204 2.32 -16.45 -17.49
N LEU A 205 3.40 -15.95 -16.92
CA LEU A 205 4.08 -16.62 -15.82
C LEU A 205 3.15 -16.77 -14.61
N ARG A 206 2.44 -15.70 -14.22
CA ARG A 206 1.48 -15.70 -13.11
C ARG A 206 0.41 -16.79 -13.28
N GLU A 207 -0.10 -16.98 -14.50
CA GLU A 207 -1.05 -18.07 -14.80
C GLU A 207 -0.43 -19.46 -14.58
N VAL A 208 0.85 -19.65 -14.89
CA VAL A 208 1.54 -20.94 -14.82
C VAL A 208 2.00 -21.29 -13.41
N VAL A 209 2.42 -20.31 -12.62
CA VAL A 209 2.99 -20.52 -11.26
C VAL A 209 2.03 -20.20 -10.12
N GLY A 210 0.91 -19.53 -10.41
CA GLY A 210 -0.09 -19.13 -9.43
C GLY A 210 0.35 -17.97 -8.53
N THR A 211 -0.42 -17.73 -7.47
CA THR A 211 -0.19 -16.64 -6.50
C THR A 211 0.68 -17.07 -5.32
N GLU A 212 1.13 -18.33 -5.28
CA GLU A 212 2.04 -18.82 -4.24
C GLU A 212 3.50 -18.36 -4.45
N LYS A 213 3.86 -17.98 -5.68
CA LYS A 213 5.19 -17.47 -6.02
C LYS A 213 5.16 -15.95 -6.13
N LEU A 214 6.20 -15.30 -5.61
CA LEU A 214 6.36 -13.86 -5.71
C LEU A 214 6.84 -13.47 -7.10
N ILE A 215 6.26 -12.40 -7.66
CA ILE A 215 6.74 -11.76 -8.88
C ILE A 215 6.81 -10.26 -8.60
N SER A 216 8.01 -9.69 -8.66
CA SER A 216 8.22 -8.26 -8.49
C SER A 216 8.84 -7.62 -9.73
N LEU A 217 8.77 -6.29 -9.77
CA LEU A 217 9.32 -5.46 -10.83
C LEU A 217 10.21 -4.38 -10.22
N THR A 218 11.49 -4.36 -10.60
CA THR A 218 12.44 -3.27 -10.29
C THR A 218 12.63 -2.41 -11.54
N THR A 219 12.61 -1.08 -11.38
CA THR A 219 12.75 -0.12 -12.51
C THR A 219 13.49 1.16 -12.08
N TYR A 220 13.96 1.93 -13.07
CA TYR A 220 14.67 3.19 -12.88
C TYR A 220 13.93 4.21 -12.02
N HIS A 221 14.67 4.99 -11.22
CA HIS A 221 14.14 6.08 -10.37
C HIS A 221 13.15 7.03 -11.06
N VAL A 222 13.35 7.37 -12.35
CA VAL A 222 12.47 8.28 -13.12
C VAL A 222 11.39 7.56 -13.93
N GLY A 223 11.30 6.24 -13.87
CA GLY A 223 10.49 5.44 -14.78
C GLY A 223 8.99 5.77 -14.75
N ALA A 224 8.49 6.29 -13.62
CA ALA A 224 7.12 6.75 -13.44
C ALA A 224 6.94 8.28 -13.50
N ASP A 225 8.00 9.06 -13.70
CA ASP A 225 7.85 10.52 -13.87
C ASP A 225 6.97 10.87 -15.07
N PRO A 226 6.32 12.04 -15.10
CA PRO A 226 5.69 12.53 -16.32
C PRO A 226 6.66 12.53 -17.51
N VAL A 227 6.21 12.06 -18.68
CA VAL A 227 7.05 12.04 -19.91
C VAL A 227 7.56 13.45 -20.26
N SER A 228 6.79 14.49 -19.91
CA SER A 228 7.17 15.90 -20.07
C SER A 228 8.41 16.31 -19.27
N CYS A 229 8.81 15.56 -18.23
CA CYS A 229 10.03 15.83 -17.46
C CYS A 229 11.34 15.66 -18.27
N ALA A 230 11.25 15.04 -19.46
CA ALA A 230 12.34 15.05 -20.42
C ALA A 230 12.68 16.48 -20.92
N ASP A 231 11.71 17.41 -20.88
CA ASP A 231 11.96 18.82 -21.14
C ASP A 231 12.51 19.50 -19.87
N SER A 232 13.72 20.06 -20.00
CA SER A 232 14.39 20.79 -18.92
C SER A 232 13.59 21.99 -18.36
N ALA A 233 12.63 22.54 -19.12
CA ALA A 233 11.74 23.61 -18.66
C ALA A 233 10.65 23.11 -17.69
N VAL A 234 10.37 21.81 -17.66
CA VAL A 234 9.37 21.20 -16.78
C VAL A 234 10.05 20.74 -15.49
N THR A 235 9.57 21.23 -14.36
CA THR A 235 10.11 20.90 -13.03
C THR A 235 9.05 20.38 -12.07
N GLU A 236 7.78 20.69 -12.33
CA GLU A 236 6.64 20.22 -11.55
C GLU A 236 6.42 18.72 -11.77
N GLY A 237 6.30 17.97 -10.68
CA GLY A 237 6.11 16.51 -10.72
C GLY A 237 7.33 15.68 -11.15
N CYS A 238 8.48 16.30 -11.41
CA CYS A 238 9.69 15.60 -11.82
C CYS A 238 10.56 15.24 -10.60
N SER A 239 10.96 13.97 -10.51
CA SER A 239 11.83 13.50 -9.42
C SER A 239 13.31 13.81 -9.67
N TYR A 240 13.72 13.84 -10.94
CA TYR A 240 15.07 14.21 -11.36
C TYR A 240 15.08 15.56 -12.10
N VAL A 241 15.67 16.58 -11.47
CA VAL A 241 15.69 17.97 -11.95
C VAL A 241 17.13 18.45 -12.09
N GLU A 242 17.76 18.02 -13.17
CA GLU A 242 19.14 18.39 -13.53
C GLU A 242 19.17 19.13 -14.88
N ASN A 243 20.28 19.82 -15.16
CA ASN A 243 20.49 20.51 -16.44
C ASN A 243 20.42 19.54 -17.63
N LYS A 244 20.95 18.33 -17.45
CA LYS A 244 20.81 17.23 -18.42
C LYS A 244 19.77 16.25 -17.90
N ARG A 245 18.59 16.23 -18.52
CA ARG A 245 17.49 15.35 -18.12
C ARG A 245 17.76 13.90 -18.51
N SER A 246 17.15 12.99 -17.76
CA SER A 246 17.18 11.56 -18.06
C SER A 246 16.32 11.29 -19.30
N THR A 247 16.76 10.40 -20.17
CA THR A 247 15.93 9.93 -21.29
C THR A 247 14.89 8.90 -20.84
N HIS A 248 14.86 8.53 -19.56
CA HIS A 248 14.03 7.44 -19.02
C HIS A 248 12.73 7.94 -18.34
N HIS A 249 12.47 9.25 -18.30
CA HIS A 249 11.26 9.79 -17.66
C HIS A 249 9.98 9.15 -18.23
N GLY A 250 9.19 8.53 -17.37
CA GLY A 250 7.87 7.98 -17.71
C GLY A 250 7.90 6.77 -18.62
N GLU A 251 9.04 6.11 -18.80
CA GLU A 251 9.17 5.03 -19.79
C GLU A 251 8.44 3.73 -19.42
N VAL A 252 8.06 3.54 -18.16
CA VAL A 252 7.32 2.35 -17.69
C VAL A 252 5.91 2.66 -17.22
N LEU A 253 5.39 3.88 -17.45
CA LEU A 253 4.06 4.29 -17.00
C LEU A 253 2.95 3.34 -17.45
N THR A 254 2.97 2.94 -18.73
CA THR A 254 1.99 2.00 -19.29
C THR A 254 2.05 0.65 -18.55
N LEU A 255 3.24 0.09 -18.38
CA LEU A 255 3.46 -1.17 -17.68
C LEU A 255 2.89 -1.09 -16.25
N LEU A 256 3.31 -0.09 -15.47
CA LEU A 256 2.88 0.09 -14.07
C LEU A 256 1.36 0.17 -13.94
N SER A 257 0.69 0.94 -14.80
CA SER A 257 -0.77 1.13 -14.74
C SER A 257 -1.57 -0.13 -15.09
N GLN A 258 -0.99 -1.02 -15.89
CA GLN A 258 -1.66 -2.24 -16.38
C GLN A 258 -1.29 -3.48 -15.56
N SER A 259 -0.21 -3.44 -14.78
CA SER A 259 0.36 -4.61 -14.11
C SER A 259 0.09 -4.67 -12.61
N LYS A 260 -0.74 -3.78 -12.05
CA LYS A 260 -0.97 -3.68 -10.59
C LYS A 260 -1.41 -4.98 -9.93
N ASP A 261 -2.13 -5.84 -10.65
CA ASP A 261 -2.66 -7.12 -10.16
C ASP A 261 -1.78 -8.32 -10.55
N ILE A 262 -0.69 -8.08 -11.28
CA ILE A 262 0.25 -9.10 -11.75
C ILE A 262 1.46 -9.19 -10.82
N PHE A 263 2.07 -8.04 -10.50
CA PHE A 263 3.20 -7.96 -9.58
C PHE A 263 2.73 -7.81 -8.13
N ASP A 264 3.43 -8.49 -7.23
CA ASP A 264 3.15 -8.45 -5.79
C ASP A 264 3.64 -7.13 -5.17
N PHE A 265 4.76 -6.61 -5.67
CA PHE A 265 5.32 -5.31 -5.30
C PHE A 265 6.26 -4.77 -6.39
N PHE A 266 6.58 -3.48 -6.28
CA PHE A 266 7.35 -2.70 -7.25
C PHE A 266 8.51 -2.00 -6.54
N ASN A 267 9.73 -2.34 -6.92
CA ASN A 267 10.95 -1.77 -6.37
C ASN A 267 11.33 -0.52 -7.19
N VAL A 268 11.40 0.63 -6.51
CA VAL A 268 11.83 1.89 -7.13
C VAL A 268 13.30 2.11 -6.81
N MET A 269 14.18 2.05 -7.80
CA MET A 269 15.61 2.29 -7.60
C MET A 269 15.92 3.76 -7.34
N ALA A 270 15.56 4.29 -6.17
CA ALA A 270 15.75 5.69 -5.79
C ALA A 270 17.21 6.05 -5.42
N TYR A 271 18.16 5.49 -6.15
CA TYR A 271 19.60 5.74 -6.09
C TYR A 271 20.14 5.85 -7.53
N ASP A 272 21.44 6.12 -7.70
CA ASP A 272 22.07 6.42 -8.99
C ASP A 272 21.40 7.62 -9.70
N ALA A 273 21.06 8.64 -8.91
CA ALA A 273 20.34 9.83 -9.38
C ALA A 273 20.90 11.14 -8.80
N GLY A 274 22.02 11.09 -8.07
CA GLY A 274 22.61 12.26 -7.41
C GLY A 274 21.97 12.64 -6.06
N PRO A 275 22.63 13.54 -5.30
CA PRO A 275 22.21 13.91 -3.96
C PRO A 275 20.94 14.80 -3.93
N GLU A 276 20.65 15.50 -5.03
CA GLU A 276 19.47 16.38 -5.15
C GLU A 276 18.22 15.64 -5.68
N PHE A 277 18.31 14.31 -5.85
CA PHE A 277 17.21 13.51 -6.34
C PHE A 277 16.01 13.53 -5.38
N LYS A 278 14.83 13.84 -5.92
CA LYS A 278 13.59 13.93 -5.13
C LYS A 278 12.91 12.57 -5.05
N TYR A 279 13.50 11.66 -4.26
CA TYR A 279 12.98 10.30 -4.09
C TYR A 279 11.51 10.26 -3.66
N GLN A 280 11.06 11.21 -2.85
CA GLN A 280 9.66 11.30 -2.41
C GLN A 280 8.70 11.53 -3.60
N THR A 281 9.12 12.36 -4.57
CA THR A 281 8.38 12.60 -5.80
C THR A 281 8.34 11.35 -6.67
N ALA A 282 9.47 10.63 -6.81
CA ALA A 282 9.48 9.37 -7.53
C ALA A 282 8.53 8.34 -6.91
N MET A 283 8.60 8.14 -5.60
CA MET A 283 7.72 7.22 -4.87
C MET A 283 6.24 7.59 -5.07
N LEU A 284 5.89 8.88 -5.02
CA LEU A 284 4.54 9.35 -5.29
C LEU A 284 4.11 9.09 -6.74
N ASN A 285 4.99 9.32 -7.71
CA ASN A 285 4.72 9.06 -9.13
C ASN A 285 4.45 7.57 -9.37
N TYR A 286 5.25 6.68 -8.78
CA TYR A 286 5.02 5.23 -8.82
C TYR A 286 3.69 4.84 -8.17
N ALA A 287 3.42 5.35 -6.95
CA ALA A 287 2.17 5.06 -6.25
C ALA A 287 0.93 5.53 -7.05
N ASN A 288 1.01 6.68 -7.71
CA ASN A 288 -0.05 7.19 -8.57
C ASN A 288 -0.24 6.34 -9.83
N ALA A 289 0.85 5.90 -10.47
CA ALA A 289 0.78 5.06 -11.66
C ALA A 289 0.18 3.68 -11.36
N ILE A 290 0.52 3.09 -10.21
CA ILE A 290 0.04 1.77 -9.78
C ILE A 290 -1.36 1.85 -9.14
N GLY A 291 -1.65 2.96 -8.46
CA GLY A 291 -2.88 3.17 -7.69
C GLY A 291 -2.85 2.58 -6.27
N ASP A 292 -1.71 2.08 -5.81
CA ASP A 292 -1.53 1.46 -4.49
C ASP A 292 -0.10 1.69 -3.95
N ALA A 293 0.04 2.61 -2.99
CA ALA A 293 1.33 2.92 -2.37
C ALA A 293 1.93 1.75 -1.58
N SER A 294 1.10 0.85 -1.03
CA SER A 294 1.55 -0.27 -0.20
C SER A 294 2.29 -1.35 -1.00
N LYS A 295 2.21 -1.30 -2.34
CA LYS A 295 2.97 -2.14 -3.26
C LYS A 295 4.30 -1.52 -3.69
N VAL A 296 4.54 -0.24 -3.42
CA VAL A 296 5.75 0.46 -3.86
C VAL A 296 6.81 0.40 -2.76
N VAL A 297 8.00 -0.06 -3.12
CA VAL A 297 9.12 -0.31 -2.21
C VAL A 297 10.25 0.67 -2.53
N LEU A 298 10.73 1.39 -1.51
CA LEU A 298 11.78 2.38 -1.67
C LEU A 298 13.16 1.75 -1.80
N GLY A 299 13.84 1.99 -2.91
CA GLY A 299 15.24 1.60 -3.10
C GLY A 299 16.21 2.53 -2.39
N ASN A 300 17.18 1.92 -1.72
CA ASN A 300 18.35 2.59 -1.17
C ASN A 300 19.61 1.83 -1.59
N THR A 301 20.74 2.51 -1.53
CA THR A 301 22.05 1.87 -1.66
C THR A 301 22.90 2.23 -0.46
N ILE A 302 23.64 1.24 0.04
CA ILE A 302 24.65 1.41 1.11
C ILE A 302 26.06 1.50 0.54
N ASN A 303 26.15 1.61 -0.79
CA ASN A 303 27.37 1.69 -1.56
C ASN A 303 27.47 3.04 -2.27
N SER A 304 28.64 3.27 -2.85
CA SER A 304 28.89 4.36 -3.78
C SER A 304 27.99 4.19 -4.99
N GLN A 305 27.39 5.30 -5.40
CA GLN A 305 26.41 5.40 -6.47
C GLN A 305 26.75 6.58 -7.38
N TRP A 306 26.23 6.54 -8.60
CA TRP A 306 26.39 7.59 -9.58
C TRP A 306 25.65 8.87 -9.14
N GLY A 307 26.27 10.02 -9.45
CA GLY A 307 25.65 11.33 -9.36
C GLY A 307 26.07 12.22 -10.52
N PRO A 308 25.32 13.29 -10.82
CA PRO A 308 25.55 14.14 -11.99
C PRO A 308 26.91 14.86 -11.96
N ASN A 309 27.44 15.13 -10.75
CA ASN A 309 28.73 15.78 -10.57
C ASN A 309 29.87 14.77 -10.36
N ASN A 310 29.65 13.80 -9.47
CA ASN A 310 30.59 12.73 -9.11
C ASN A 310 29.81 11.60 -8.44
N ASN A 311 30.46 10.44 -8.30
CA ASN A 311 29.96 9.39 -7.42
C ASN A 311 29.93 9.88 -5.96
N PHE A 312 28.95 9.40 -5.21
CA PHE A 312 28.81 9.68 -3.78
C PHE A 312 28.28 8.45 -3.06
N THR A 313 28.39 8.43 -1.74
CA THR A 313 27.78 7.40 -0.90
C THR A 313 26.72 8.07 -0.05
N GLU A 314 25.51 7.52 -0.04
CA GLU A 314 24.44 8.03 0.79
C GLU A 314 24.77 7.83 2.27
N SER A 315 24.50 8.83 3.09
CA SER A 315 24.85 8.74 4.50
C SER A 315 23.98 7.72 5.24
N ARG A 316 24.56 7.08 6.27
CA ARG A 316 23.83 6.17 7.17
C ARG A 316 22.55 6.77 7.71
N VAL A 317 22.66 7.99 8.22
CA VAL A 317 21.54 8.76 8.79
C VAL A 317 20.44 9.00 7.75
N ASN A 318 20.81 9.38 6.52
CA ASN A 318 19.81 9.66 5.49
C ASN A 318 19.10 8.40 5.01
N ASN A 319 19.81 7.29 4.79
CA ASN A 319 19.19 6.01 4.45
C ASN A 319 18.20 5.51 5.53
N ILE A 320 18.54 5.68 6.81
CA ILE A 320 17.62 5.37 7.93
C ILE A 320 16.41 6.31 7.89
N ALA A 321 16.62 7.62 7.69
CA ALA A 321 15.53 8.61 7.62
C ALA A 321 14.59 8.36 6.43
N ARG A 322 15.13 8.05 5.25
CA ARG A 322 14.40 7.66 4.04
C ARG A 322 13.54 6.42 4.27
N THR A 323 14.10 5.43 4.96
CA THR A 323 13.41 4.17 5.29
C THR A 323 12.28 4.37 6.30
N LYS A 324 12.49 5.25 7.29
CA LYS A 324 11.43 5.66 8.21
C LYS A 324 10.34 6.44 7.48
N TRP A 325 10.71 7.36 6.58
CA TRP A 325 9.76 8.16 5.80
C TRP A 325 8.83 7.28 4.97
N GLN A 326 9.33 6.24 4.30
CA GLN A 326 8.46 5.38 3.48
C GLN A 326 7.39 4.69 4.35
N ALA A 327 7.78 4.23 5.54
CA ALA A 327 6.85 3.60 6.49
C ALA A 327 5.79 4.61 6.98
N GLN A 328 6.19 5.84 7.31
CA GLN A 328 5.27 6.92 7.71
C GLN A 328 4.24 7.29 6.64
N ASN A 329 4.54 7.00 5.37
CA ASN A 329 3.70 7.33 4.23
C ASN A 329 2.97 6.12 3.63
N GLY A 330 2.95 4.98 4.33
CA GLY A 330 2.18 3.81 3.95
C GLY A 330 2.72 3.05 2.74
N TYR A 331 4.02 3.18 2.45
CA TYR A 331 4.69 2.42 1.41
C TYR A 331 5.01 0.98 1.86
N GLY A 332 5.27 0.12 0.88
CA GLY A 332 5.39 -1.33 1.07
C GLY A 332 6.66 -1.82 1.78
N GLY A 333 7.59 -0.92 2.08
CA GLY A 333 8.91 -1.24 2.63
C GLY A 333 10.05 -0.58 1.88
N PHE A 334 11.23 -1.14 2.05
CA PHE A 334 12.45 -0.69 1.39
C PHE A 334 13.26 -1.88 0.87
N PHE A 335 14.06 -1.63 -0.15
CA PHE A 335 15.08 -2.57 -0.61
C PHE A 335 16.46 -1.92 -0.66
N VAL A 336 17.50 -2.74 -0.54
CA VAL A 336 18.89 -2.27 -0.49
C VAL A 336 19.74 -2.94 -1.57
N TRP A 337 20.47 -2.11 -2.31
CA TRP A 337 21.66 -2.50 -3.06
C TRP A 337 22.91 -2.24 -2.18
N THR A 338 23.59 -3.24 -1.62
CA THR A 338 23.32 -4.68 -1.65
C THR A 338 24.00 -5.35 -0.46
N VAL A 339 23.61 -6.59 -0.12
CA VAL A 339 24.41 -7.49 0.71
C VAL A 339 25.37 -8.30 -0.18
N GLY A 340 26.61 -8.46 0.28
CA GLY A 340 27.65 -9.25 -0.37
C GLY A 340 28.59 -8.45 -1.28
N ALA A 341 28.33 -7.16 -1.54
CA ALA A 341 29.26 -6.29 -2.24
C ALA A 341 29.34 -4.94 -1.52
N SER A 342 30.57 -4.45 -1.30
CA SER A 342 30.78 -3.17 -0.61
C SER A 342 31.87 -2.31 -1.24
N THR A 343 31.51 -1.08 -1.64
CA THR A 343 32.50 -0.03 -1.96
C THR A 343 33.02 0.66 -0.70
N GLU A 344 32.25 0.60 0.39
CA GLU A 344 32.57 1.19 1.69
C GLU A 344 33.34 0.23 2.61
N GLN A 345 33.82 -0.90 2.07
CA GLN A 345 34.58 -1.92 2.79
C GLN A 345 33.85 -2.50 4.02
N LEU A 346 32.52 -2.51 3.97
CA LEU A 346 31.70 -3.14 5.00
C LEU A 346 31.71 -4.66 4.83
N SER A 347 31.93 -5.39 5.92
CA SER A 347 31.69 -6.84 5.97
C SER A 347 30.19 -7.16 5.83
N VAL A 348 29.84 -8.39 5.46
CA VAL A 348 28.44 -8.85 5.39
C VAL A 348 27.69 -8.62 6.70
N ALA A 349 28.36 -8.83 7.85
CA ALA A 349 27.77 -8.56 9.16
C ALA A 349 27.46 -7.07 9.39
N GLN A 350 28.33 -6.16 8.91
CA GLN A 350 28.10 -4.72 9.00
C GLN A 350 27.00 -4.26 8.03
N GLN A 351 26.91 -4.86 6.84
CA GLN A 351 25.85 -4.59 5.86
C GLN A 351 24.49 -5.03 6.43
N ALA A 352 24.39 -6.26 6.96
CA ALA A 352 23.18 -6.75 7.61
C ALA A 352 22.78 -5.88 8.82
N ALA A 353 23.71 -5.54 9.71
CA ALA A 353 23.42 -4.68 10.86
C ALA A 353 22.93 -3.28 10.46
N TYR A 354 23.42 -2.74 9.34
CA TYR A 354 22.95 -1.47 8.81
C TYR A 354 21.51 -1.60 8.28
N ILE A 355 21.20 -2.67 7.55
CA ILE A 355 19.83 -2.93 7.09
C ILE A 355 18.88 -3.18 8.28
N ASP A 356 19.34 -3.83 9.34
CA ASP A 356 18.57 -4.03 10.57
C ASP A 356 18.20 -2.70 11.24
N GLU A 357 19.11 -1.72 11.27
CA GLU A 357 18.82 -0.36 11.77
C GLU A 357 17.79 0.39 10.90
N MET A 358 17.87 0.21 9.58
CA MET A 358 16.87 0.75 8.66
C MET A 358 15.49 0.12 8.93
N LYS A 359 15.44 -1.21 9.11
CA LYS A 359 14.21 -1.94 9.46
C LYS A 359 13.66 -1.50 10.81
N ASP A 360 14.51 -1.33 11.82
CA ASP A 360 14.11 -0.82 13.13
C ASP A 360 13.48 0.57 13.04
N ALA A 361 14.01 1.44 12.19
CA ALA A 361 13.43 2.78 11.99
C ALA A 361 12.10 2.76 11.22
N ALA A 362 11.89 1.79 10.31
CA ALA A 362 10.58 1.59 9.69
C ALA A 362 9.57 1.01 10.69
N ASP A 363 9.96 0.01 11.46
CA ASP A 363 9.11 -0.63 12.47
C ASP A 363 8.82 0.29 13.66
N SER A 364 9.69 1.27 13.93
CA SER A 364 9.42 2.28 14.94
C SER A 364 8.24 3.17 14.57
N VAL A 365 7.81 3.25 13.31
CA VAL A 365 6.63 4.04 12.92
C VAL A 365 5.33 3.52 13.54
N GLU A 366 5.21 2.21 13.78
CA GLU A 366 4.07 1.67 14.53
C GLU A 366 4.10 2.10 16.02
N ASN A 367 5.28 2.50 16.52
CA ASN A 367 5.56 2.86 17.92
C ASN A 367 5.94 4.35 18.15
N GLU A 368 6.11 5.16 17.11
CA GLU A 368 6.54 6.57 17.18
C GLU A 368 5.58 7.47 16.37
N SER A 369 4.68 8.12 17.10
CA SER A 369 4.28 9.53 16.90
C SER A 369 3.88 10.01 15.48
N GLY A 370 3.12 9.21 14.73
CA GLY A 370 2.21 9.77 13.73
C GLY A 370 1.01 10.45 14.41
N ILE A 371 0.52 11.55 13.85
CA ILE A 371 -0.78 12.08 14.29
C ILE A 371 -1.81 10.98 14.01
N LYS A 372 -2.59 10.62 15.03
CA LYS A 372 -3.70 9.67 14.90
C LYS A 372 -5.00 10.44 15.01
N ILE A 373 -5.95 10.10 14.14
CA ILE A 373 -7.34 10.48 14.31
C ILE A 373 -8.03 9.40 15.14
N ASN A 374 -9.04 9.77 15.92
CA ASN A 374 -9.82 8.80 16.69
C ASN A 374 -10.80 8.06 15.78
N ASP A 375 -11.50 8.78 14.91
CA ASP A 375 -12.48 8.20 13.99
C ASP A 375 -12.79 9.13 12.80
N LEU A 376 -13.26 8.55 11.70
CA LEU A 376 -13.86 9.23 10.55
C LEU A 376 -15.20 8.59 10.22
N THR A 377 -16.29 9.30 10.45
CA THR A 377 -17.65 8.82 10.14
C THR A 377 -18.20 9.55 8.93
N ILE A 378 -18.70 8.79 7.94
CA ILE A 378 -19.42 9.32 6.79
C ILE A 378 -20.87 8.85 6.89
N LYS A 379 -21.82 9.79 6.95
CA LYS A 379 -23.24 9.45 6.98
C LYS A 379 -24.09 10.58 6.42
N MET A 380 -24.92 10.27 5.43
CA MET A 380 -25.97 11.14 4.89
C MET A 380 -25.46 12.54 4.52
N GLY A 381 -24.39 12.62 3.72
CA GLY A 381 -23.81 13.90 3.28
C GLY A 381 -23.04 14.67 4.37
N ARG A 382 -22.82 14.06 5.52
CA ARG A 382 -21.99 14.61 6.61
C ARG A 382 -20.74 13.76 6.79
N ILE A 383 -19.60 14.42 6.80
CA ILE A 383 -18.30 13.84 7.18
C ILE A 383 -18.00 14.36 8.58
N THR A 384 -17.75 13.47 9.53
CA THR A 384 -17.42 13.79 10.92
C THR A 384 -16.05 13.24 11.25
N LEU A 385 -15.15 14.10 11.73
CA LEU A 385 -13.81 13.74 12.14
C LEU A 385 -13.66 13.92 13.65
N ASP A 386 -13.32 12.83 14.35
CA ASP A 386 -12.93 12.84 15.76
C ASP A 386 -11.40 12.82 15.86
N LEU A 387 -10.85 13.79 16.57
CA LEU A 387 -9.42 13.97 16.78
C LEU A 387 -9.09 14.09 18.28
N PRO A 388 -7.90 13.65 18.70
CA PRO A 388 -7.32 14.10 19.95
C PRO A 388 -7.27 15.64 20.02
N THR A 389 -7.62 16.21 21.17
CA THR A 389 -7.72 17.67 21.35
C THR A 389 -6.37 18.38 21.20
N ASP A 390 -5.27 17.74 21.59
CA ASP A 390 -3.91 18.22 21.39
C ASP A 390 -3.52 18.26 19.90
N VAL A 391 -3.94 17.26 19.12
CA VAL A 391 -3.79 17.24 17.67
C VAL A 391 -4.56 18.40 17.02
N PHE A 392 -5.82 18.61 17.40
CA PHE A 392 -6.65 19.71 16.87
C PHE A 392 -6.09 21.09 17.23
N ASN A 393 -5.56 21.25 18.45
CA ASN A 393 -4.95 22.50 18.92
C ASN A 393 -3.52 22.70 18.37
N GLY A 394 -2.93 21.67 17.77
CA GLY A 394 -1.59 21.71 17.22
C GLY A 394 -1.45 22.62 16.00
N LYS A 395 -0.19 22.84 15.58
CA LYS A 395 0.15 23.60 14.37
C LYS A 395 0.07 22.77 13.09
N ASN A 396 -0.67 21.68 13.17
CA ASN A 396 -0.80 20.67 12.14
C ASN A 396 -2.08 20.98 11.36
N ARG A 397 -1.94 21.13 10.04
CA ARG A 397 -3.07 21.45 9.16
C ARG A 397 -3.71 20.13 8.73
N ILE A 398 -4.86 19.80 9.30
CA ILE A 398 -5.58 18.57 8.95
C ILE A 398 -6.68 18.94 7.98
N ILE A 399 -6.62 18.40 6.76
CA ILE A 399 -7.54 18.76 5.68
C ILE A 399 -8.41 17.57 5.33
N ILE A 400 -9.71 17.83 5.15
CA ILE A 400 -10.68 16.89 4.59
C ILE A 400 -10.89 17.24 3.12
N GLN A 401 -10.77 16.26 2.24
CA GLN A 401 -11.00 16.41 0.80
C GLN A 401 -12.04 15.40 0.31
N LYS A 402 -12.74 15.76 -0.78
CA LYS A 402 -13.60 14.86 -1.55
C LYS A 402 -13.10 14.81 -2.99
N ASN A 403 -12.75 13.64 -3.48
CA ASN A 403 -12.22 13.42 -4.83
C ASN A 403 -11.05 14.40 -5.13
N GLY A 404 -10.16 14.59 -4.15
CA GLY A 404 -9.02 15.53 -4.21
C GLY A 404 -9.38 17.03 -4.05
N SER A 405 -10.67 17.39 -4.03
CA SER A 405 -11.11 18.77 -3.82
C SER A 405 -11.22 19.10 -2.35
N TYR A 406 -10.67 20.25 -1.95
CA TYR A 406 -10.74 20.77 -0.58
C TYR A 406 -12.19 20.93 -0.10
N LEU A 407 -12.50 20.42 1.11
CA LEU A 407 -13.78 20.63 1.78
C LEU A 407 -13.65 21.48 3.04
N ALA A 408 -12.75 21.09 3.94
CA ALA A 408 -12.58 21.72 5.24
C ALA A 408 -11.21 21.43 5.83
N GLU A 409 -10.83 22.16 6.87
CA GLU A 409 -9.59 21.89 7.61
C GLU A 409 -9.68 22.29 9.09
N SER A 410 -8.73 21.80 9.88
CA SER A 410 -8.42 22.32 11.22
C SER A 410 -6.97 22.77 11.32
N TYR A 411 -6.73 23.85 12.07
CA TYR A 411 -5.41 24.40 12.33
C TYR A 411 -5.40 25.26 13.61
N GLU A 412 -4.44 25.04 14.50
CA GLU A 412 -4.24 25.82 15.74
C GLU A 412 -5.53 26.03 16.55
N GLY A 413 -6.29 24.95 16.74
CA GLY A 413 -7.51 24.97 17.55
C GLY A 413 -8.72 25.60 16.85
N LYS A 414 -8.63 25.88 15.55
CA LYS A 414 -9.71 26.44 14.73
C LYS A 414 -10.13 25.44 13.65
N SER A 415 -11.41 25.46 13.33
CA SER A 415 -12.02 24.72 12.22
C SER A 415 -12.41 25.70 11.12
N TYR A 416 -12.06 25.42 9.88
CA TYR A 416 -12.37 26.26 8.72
C TYR A 416 -13.23 25.47 7.74
N TYR A 417 -14.28 26.12 7.22
CA TYR A 417 -15.29 25.50 6.34
C TYR A 417 -15.94 24.22 6.91
N SER A 418 -15.83 24.06 8.23
CA SER A 418 -16.42 22.99 9.02
C SER A 418 -17.02 23.55 10.30
N SER A 419 -17.87 22.74 10.91
CA SER A 419 -18.51 23.00 12.19
C SER A 419 -17.82 22.21 13.29
N LYS A 420 -17.38 22.89 14.35
CA LYS A 420 -16.99 22.24 15.61
C LYS A 420 -18.26 21.76 16.33
N ASP A 421 -18.40 20.45 16.52
CA ASP A 421 -19.62 19.83 17.05
C ASP A 421 -19.52 19.51 18.55
N SER A 422 -18.35 19.06 19.01
CA SER A 422 -18.10 18.81 20.42
C SER A 422 -16.63 19.04 20.77
N PHE A 423 -16.38 19.34 22.05
CA PHE A 423 -15.06 19.59 22.59
C PHE A 423 -14.99 19.09 24.02
N THR A 424 -14.04 18.21 24.26
CA THR A 424 -13.66 17.73 25.58
C THR A 424 -12.16 17.92 25.77
N GLU A 425 -11.66 17.72 26.99
CA GLU A 425 -10.21 17.77 27.25
C GLU A 425 -9.43 16.75 26.39
N LYS A 426 -10.06 15.65 25.97
CA LYS A 426 -9.40 14.57 25.24
C LYS A 426 -9.68 14.57 23.75
N ASN A 427 -10.93 14.87 23.35
CA ASN A 427 -11.39 14.74 21.97
C ASN A 427 -12.06 16.03 21.48
N THR A 428 -11.80 16.35 20.21
CA THR A 428 -12.49 17.39 19.45
C THR A 428 -13.13 16.78 18.22
N VAL A 429 -14.42 17.04 18.03
CA VAL A 429 -15.16 16.60 16.85
C VAL A 429 -15.50 17.80 15.98
N PHE A 430 -15.17 17.73 14.70
CA PHE A 430 -15.68 18.67 13.72
C PHE A 430 -16.24 17.95 12.49
N SER A 431 -17.15 18.62 11.80
CA SER A 431 -17.83 18.05 10.65
C SER A 431 -17.93 19.03 9.49
N VAL A 432 -17.99 18.47 8.29
CA VAL A 432 -18.29 19.19 7.06
C VAL A 432 -19.47 18.52 6.37
N VAL A 433 -20.25 19.33 5.69
CA VAL A 433 -21.46 18.91 5.00
C VAL A 433 -21.23 19.13 3.51
N THR A 434 -21.47 18.10 2.72
CA THR A 434 -21.26 18.13 1.27
C THR A 434 -22.21 17.16 0.58
N ASP A 435 -22.38 17.31 -0.73
CA ASP A 435 -23.11 16.36 -1.56
C ASP A 435 -22.24 15.10 -1.77
N LEU A 436 -22.54 14.04 -1.03
CA LEU A 436 -21.86 12.74 -1.18
C LEU A 436 -22.67 11.80 -2.05
N LYS A 437 -21.97 11.02 -2.87
CA LYS A 437 -22.51 9.94 -3.69
C LYS A 437 -21.72 8.66 -3.46
N GLU A 438 -22.37 7.52 -3.66
CA GLU A 438 -21.69 6.23 -3.68
C GLU A 438 -20.51 6.28 -4.68
N GLY A 439 -19.33 5.86 -4.23
CA GLY A 439 -18.08 5.90 -4.99
C GLY A 439 -17.23 7.17 -4.81
N ASP A 440 -17.73 8.22 -4.16
CA ASP A 440 -16.89 9.36 -3.79
C ASP A 440 -15.77 8.92 -2.83
N ILE A 441 -14.58 9.53 -2.95
CA ILE A 441 -13.44 9.27 -2.08
C ILE A 441 -13.28 10.44 -1.12
N VAL A 442 -13.32 10.16 0.18
CA VAL A 442 -13.01 11.13 1.23
C VAL A 442 -11.62 10.84 1.77
N THR A 443 -10.74 11.83 1.76
CA THR A 443 -9.42 11.75 2.40
C THR A 443 -9.30 12.73 3.55
N VAL A 444 -8.50 12.34 4.53
CA VAL A 444 -8.10 13.15 5.67
C VAL A 444 -6.58 13.08 5.74
N ASP A 445 -5.95 14.21 5.54
CA ASP A 445 -4.50 14.27 5.38
C ASP A 445 -3.92 15.40 6.25
N LEU A 446 -2.70 15.19 6.70
CA LEU A 446 -1.87 16.21 7.32
C LEU A 446 -1.12 16.96 6.23
N TYR A 447 -1.20 18.28 6.27
CA TYR A 447 -0.52 19.19 5.34
C TYR A 447 0.46 20.10 6.07
N ASP A 448 1.45 20.57 5.33
CA ASP A 448 2.30 21.69 5.75
C ASP A 448 1.59 23.05 5.63
N GLY A 449 2.26 24.10 6.10
CA GLY A 449 1.81 25.48 5.91
C GLY A 449 0.71 25.94 6.87
N LYS A 450 -0.07 26.93 6.40
CA LYS A 450 -1.15 27.61 7.14
C LYS A 450 -2.39 27.75 6.25
N PRO A 451 -3.60 27.80 6.84
CA PRO A 451 -4.83 28.16 6.14
C PRO A 451 -4.64 29.40 5.24
N GLY A 452 -5.01 29.28 3.96
CA GLY A 452 -4.90 30.36 2.96
C GLY A 452 -3.51 30.59 2.34
N GLY A 453 -2.50 29.79 2.67
CA GLY A 453 -1.17 29.82 2.04
C GLY A 453 -1.05 28.96 0.76
N SER A 454 0.01 29.18 -0.02
CA SER A 454 0.28 28.51 -1.31
C SER A 454 1.17 27.26 -1.21
N TYR A 455 1.21 26.57 -0.07
CA TYR A 455 2.01 25.37 0.15
C TYR A 455 1.07 24.25 0.61
N ASN A 456 1.00 23.15 -0.15
CA ASN A 456 0.07 22.02 0.06
C ASN A 456 0.81 20.68 -0.11
N THR A 457 1.93 20.48 0.59
CA THR A 457 2.59 19.17 0.62
C THR A 457 1.86 18.30 1.64
N VAL A 458 1.36 17.14 1.20
CA VAL A 458 0.84 16.11 2.12
C VAL A 458 2.03 15.56 2.91
N LEU A 459 2.00 15.75 4.23
CA LEU A 459 3.01 15.25 5.17
C LEU A 459 2.71 13.83 5.64
N GLN A 460 1.42 13.51 5.78
CA GLN A 460 0.95 12.20 6.24
C GLN A 460 -0.51 11.99 5.79
N SER A 461 -0.81 10.86 5.16
CA SER A 461 -2.21 10.44 4.96
C SER A 461 -2.75 9.86 6.25
N LEU A 462 -3.82 10.43 6.80
CA LEU A 462 -4.40 10.00 8.08
C LEU A 462 -5.51 8.97 7.88
N LYS A 463 -6.35 9.16 6.85
CA LYS A 463 -7.47 8.27 6.54
C LYS A 463 -7.97 8.47 5.10
N LYS A 464 -8.39 7.38 4.46
CA LYS A 464 -9.08 7.39 3.17
C LYS A 464 -10.26 6.42 3.23
N GLU A 465 -11.44 6.90 2.87
CA GLU A 465 -12.67 6.09 2.85
C GLU A 465 -13.38 6.29 1.50
N THR A 466 -13.95 5.21 0.97
CA THR A 466 -14.82 5.27 -0.21
C THR A 466 -16.26 5.26 0.28
N VAL A 467 -17.03 6.26 -0.11
CA VAL A 467 -18.44 6.38 0.25
C VAL A 467 -19.21 5.18 -0.30
N THR A 468 -19.80 4.41 0.59
CA THR A 468 -20.61 3.24 0.25
C THR A 468 -22.06 3.64 0.04
N LYS A 469 -22.84 2.71 -0.53
CA LYS A 469 -24.29 2.86 -0.62
C LYS A 469 -24.95 3.08 0.74
N GLU A 470 -24.46 2.42 1.78
CA GLU A 470 -25.02 2.53 3.14
C GLU A 470 -24.80 3.93 3.72
N ASP A 471 -23.63 4.53 3.47
CA ASP A 471 -23.29 5.87 3.95
C ASP A 471 -24.21 6.95 3.40
N VAL A 472 -24.75 6.78 2.19
CA VAL A 472 -25.69 7.72 1.56
C VAL A 472 -27.13 7.21 1.55
N ASN A 473 -27.43 6.07 2.16
CA ASN A 473 -28.75 5.47 2.15
C ASN A 473 -29.74 6.29 2.99
N THR A 474 -30.73 6.89 2.32
CA THR A 474 -31.82 7.64 2.97
C THR A 474 -33.16 6.88 2.97
N ASP A 475 -33.19 5.62 2.51
CA ASP A 475 -34.42 4.85 2.34
C ASP A 475 -35.04 4.33 3.64
N SER A 476 -34.22 4.16 4.67
CA SER A 476 -34.67 3.82 6.02
C SER A 476 -35.34 4.98 6.75
N ILE A 477 -35.10 6.23 6.32
CA ILE A 477 -35.65 7.42 6.96
C ILE A 477 -37.05 7.71 6.42
N LYS A 478 -38.05 7.51 7.27
CA LYS A 478 -39.46 7.76 6.97
C LYS A 478 -40.13 8.51 8.12
N LEU A 479 -41.06 9.40 7.76
CA LEU A 479 -41.96 10.01 8.74
C LEU A 479 -43.05 9.01 9.09
N THR A 480 -43.53 9.04 10.34
CA THR A 480 -44.73 8.30 10.72
C THR A 480 -45.98 9.03 10.24
N SER A 481 -46.07 10.33 10.49
CA SER A 481 -47.19 11.16 10.03
C SER A 481 -46.78 12.63 9.90
N VAL A 482 -47.52 13.38 9.09
CA VAL A 482 -47.48 14.84 9.03
C VAL A 482 -48.92 15.33 9.04
N ASP A 483 -49.29 16.07 10.10
CA ASP A 483 -50.62 16.62 10.28
C ASP A 483 -50.58 18.13 10.04
N VAL A 484 -51.26 18.59 8.99
CA VAL A 484 -51.36 20.00 8.63
C VAL A 484 -52.71 20.53 9.10
N THR A 485 -52.71 21.62 9.87
CA THR A 485 -53.90 22.28 10.41
C THR A 485 -53.81 23.78 10.16
N LYS A 486 -54.92 24.52 10.35
CA LYS A 486 -54.91 25.99 10.26
C LYS A 486 -53.92 26.63 11.26
N GLN A 487 -53.62 25.94 12.36
CA GLN A 487 -52.76 26.40 13.44
C GLN A 487 -51.27 26.07 13.25
N GLY A 488 -50.94 25.17 12.30
CA GLY A 488 -49.55 24.76 12.08
C GLY A 488 -49.38 23.36 11.52
N VAL A 489 -48.14 22.87 11.56
CA VAL A 489 -47.74 21.55 11.08
C VAL A 489 -47.18 20.74 12.24
N THR A 490 -47.71 19.53 12.45
CA THR A 490 -47.14 18.54 13.37
C THR A 490 -46.44 17.46 12.56
N VAL A 491 -45.17 17.19 12.87
CA VAL A 491 -44.39 16.12 12.26
C VAL A 491 -44.14 15.05 13.30
N THR A 492 -44.45 13.80 12.97
CA THR A 492 -44.20 12.63 13.80
C THR A 492 -43.24 11.69 13.08
N LEU A 493 -42.21 11.22 13.78
CA LEU A 493 -41.20 10.31 13.25
C LEU A 493 -40.75 9.31 14.33
N PRO A 494 -40.14 8.18 13.95
CA PRO A 494 -39.58 7.23 14.91
C PRO A 494 -38.52 7.91 15.81
N ASP A 495 -38.44 7.48 17.08
CA ASP A 495 -37.43 8.00 18.02
C ASP A 495 -36.01 7.80 17.49
N SER A 496 -35.73 6.67 16.82
CA SER A 496 -34.42 6.41 16.19
C SER A 496 -34.05 7.46 15.15
N VAL A 497 -35.01 7.97 14.39
CA VAL A 497 -34.76 9.05 13.41
C VAL A 497 -34.59 10.39 14.13
N TYR A 498 -35.40 10.67 15.15
CA TYR A 498 -35.42 11.96 15.84
C TYR A 498 -34.19 12.20 16.73
N GLN A 499 -33.73 11.15 17.42
CA GLN A 499 -32.59 11.22 18.33
C GLN A 499 -31.24 11.22 17.59
N GLU A 500 -31.21 10.73 16.35
CA GLU A 500 -30.02 10.78 15.52
C GLU A 500 -29.77 12.18 14.92
N TYR A 501 -28.60 12.36 14.30
CA TYR A 501 -28.20 13.59 13.61
C TYR A 501 -28.93 13.84 12.28
N ASN A 502 -30.20 13.43 12.19
CA ASN A 502 -31.05 13.64 11.03
C ASN A 502 -31.71 15.01 11.12
N ARG A 503 -31.39 15.90 10.18
CA ARG A 503 -32.00 17.23 10.09
C ARG A 503 -33.29 17.16 9.26
N VAL A 504 -34.42 17.05 9.94
CA VAL A 504 -35.75 17.00 9.29
C VAL A 504 -36.34 18.39 9.32
N MET A 505 -36.47 19.02 8.15
CA MET A 505 -36.86 20.42 8.01
C MET A 505 -38.24 20.56 7.38
N VAL A 506 -39.04 21.48 7.90
CA VAL A 506 -40.37 21.82 7.38
C VAL A 506 -40.33 23.20 6.72
N ARG A 507 -40.89 23.29 5.52
CA ARG A 507 -41.04 24.54 4.78
C ARG A 507 -42.49 24.75 4.36
N LYS A 508 -42.87 26.02 4.22
CA LYS A 508 -44.14 26.48 3.64
C LYS A 508 -43.84 27.37 2.44
N ASN A 509 -44.33 26.98 1.26
CA ASN A 509 -44.07 27.69 0.00
C ASN A 509 -42.55 27.95 -0.20
N GLY A 510 -41.72 26.97 0.14
CA GLY A 510 -40.25 27.07 0.12
C GLY A 510 -39.60 27.83 1.28
N GLN A 511 -40.37 28.53 2.12
CA GLN A 511 -39.85 29.26 3.28
C GLN A 511 -39.71 28.36 4.52
N TYR A 512 -38.59 28.49 5.23
CA TYR A 512 -38.33 27.76 6.47
C TYR A 512 -39.38 28.04 7.55
N LEU A 513 -39.93 26.99 8.15
CA LEU A 513 -40.83 27.09 9.30
C LEU A 513 -40.19 26.59 10.60
N GLY A 514 -39.47 25.48 10.55
CA GLY A 514 -38.85 24.84 11.71
C GLY A 514 -38.28 23.47 11.35
N GLU A 515 -37.60 22.84 12.30
CA GLU A 515 -36.93 21.55 12.07
C GLU A 515 -36.68 20.74 13.35
N SER A 516 -36.33 19.47 13.21
CA SER A 516 -35.75 18.65 14.27
C SER A 516 -34.33 18.21 13.93
N TYR A 517 -33.49 18.07 14.95
CA TYR A 517 -32.11 17.59 14.85
C TYR A 517 -31.60 17.09 16.20
N ASN A 518 -31.02 15.88 16.26
CA ASN A 518 -30.35 15.30 17.42
C ASN A 518 -31.15 15.42 18.73
N GLY A 519 -32.39 14.91 18.70
CA GLY A 519 -33.29 14.91 19.85
C GLY A 519 -33.92 16.28 20.19
N LYS A 520 -33.62 17.33 19.42
CA LYS A 520 -34.12 18.69 19.65
C LYS A 520 -35.00 19.19 18.51
N SER A 521 -35.89 20.11 18.84
CA SER A 521 -36.79 20.80 17.92
C SER A 521 -36.44 22.29 17.91
N TYR A 522 -36.42 22.89 16.72
CA TYR A 522 -36.00 24.28 16.49
C TYR A 522 -37.11 25.02 15.75
N PHE A 523 -37.50 26.20 16.26
CA PHE A 523 -38.72 26.92 15.84
C PHE A 523 -40.00 26.05 15.89
N ALA A 524 -39.95 25.04 16.76
CA ALA A 524 -40.98 24.05 17.00
C ALA A 524 -40.97 23.70 18.49
N TYR A 525 -42.06 23.15 19.00
CA TYR A 525 -42.11 22.59 20.35
C TYR A 525 -42.54 21.13 20.30
N LYS A 526 -41.95 20.33 21.20
CA LYS A 526 -42.28 18.92 21.34
C LYS A 526 -43.73 18.78 21.82
N VAL A 527 -44.47 17.83 21.25
CA VAL A 527 -45.84 17.49 21.63
C VAL A 527 -45.94 16.02 22.03
N SER A 528 -47.08 15.61 22.60
CA SER A 528 -47.31 14.21 22.94
C SER A 528 -47.24 13.32 21.70
N ALA A 529 -46.58 12.17 21.82
CA ALA A 529 -46.33 11.24 20.73
C ALA A 529 -46.60 9.80 21.20
N PRO A 530 -46.95 8.87 20.29
CA PRO A 530 -47.01 7.43 20.60
C PRO A 530 -45.67 6.89 21.12
N ALA A 531 -45.70 5.77 21.85
CA ALA A 531 -44.49 5.11 22.32
C ALA A 531 -43.55 4.75 21.15
N GLY A 532 -42.25 5.05 21.30
CA GLY A 532 -41.23 4.83 20.28
C GLY A 532 -41.18 5.89 19.18
N GLN A 533 -41.86 7.03 19.36
CA GLN A 533 -41.93 8.12 18.40
C GLN A 533 -41.74 9.47 19.07
N ALA A 534 -41.28 10.44 18.27
CA ALA A 534 -41.24 11.84 18.63
C ALA A 534 -42.14 12.65 17.70
N SER A 535 -42.91 13.56 18.29
CA SER A 535 -43.72 14.53 17.57
C SER A 535 -43.31 15.95 17.97
N TYR A 536 -43.21 16.83 16.99
CA TYR A 536 -43.01 18.25 17.20
C TYR A 536 -43.96 19.07 16.33
N MET A 537 -44.41 20.20 16.87
CA MET A 537 -45.36 21.10 16.20
C MET A 537 -44.72 22.45 15.94
N ILE A 538 -44.91 22.96 14.73
CA ILE A 538 -44.53 24.31 14.32
C ILE A 538 -45.80 25.15 14.23
N LYS A 539 -45.95 26.12 15.14
CA LYS A 539 -47.06 27.08 15.11
C LYS A 539 -46.82 28.10 14.01
N ASN A 540 -47.57 27.96 12.93
CA ASN A 540 -47.59 28.92 11.83
C ASN A 540 -48.98 28.89 11.20
N ALA A 541 -49.58 30.05 10.91
CA ALA A 541 -50.87 30.09 10.25
C ALA A 541 -50.76 29.50 8.83
N ILE A 542 -51.53 28.46 8.55
CA ILE A 542 -51.59 27.78 7.25
C ILE A 542 -52.91 28.10 6.56
N GLN A 543 -52.87 28.45 5.28
CA GLN A 543 -54.02 28.77 4.45
C GLN A 543 -54.29 27.69 3.40
N ASN A 544 -55.51 27.63 2.88
CA ASN A 544 -55.82 26.73 1.75
C ASN A 544 -54.93 27.08 0.56
N GLY A 545 -54.27 26.07 0.00
CA GLY A 545 -53.34 26.20 -1.13
C GLY A 545 -51.87 26.36 -0.74
N ASP A 546 -51.54 26.60 0.53
CA ASP A 546 -50.15 26.62 1.00
C ASP A 546 -49.49 25.24 0.77
N GLU A 547 -48.30 25.23 0.15
CA GLU A 547 -47.51 24.02 -0.03
C GLU A 547 -46.65 23.78 1.22
N ILE A 548 -46.80 22.62 1.84
CA ILE A 548 -45.98 22.16 2.95
C ILE A 548 -45.06 21.06 2.45
N THR A 549 -43.75 21.24 2.66
CA THR A 549 -42.74 20.21 2.37
C THR A 549 -41.98 19.84 3.63
N VAL A 550 -41.76 18.55 3.85
CA VAL A 550 -40.84 18.04 4.87
C VAL A 550 -39.70 17.33 4.16
N THR A 551 -38.47 17.74 4.47
CA THR A 551 -37.27 17.25 3.79
C THR A 551 -36.23 16.78 4.80
N LEU A 552 -35.51 15.73 4.47
CA LEU A 552 -34.24 15.39 5.10
C LEU A 552 -33.16 16.27 4.46
N ASN A 553 -32.51 17.07 5.28
CA ASN A 553 -31.46 17.99 4.85
C ASN A 553 -30.12 17.57 5.42
N ALA A 554 -29.06 17.97 4.74
CA ALA A 554 -27.71 17.85 5.27
C ALA A 554 -27.40 19.01 6.24
N GLY A 555 -26.50 18.77 7.21
CA GLY A 555 -26.01 19.78 8.16
C GLY A 555 -26.82 19.90 9.45
N LYS A 556 -26.62 21.00 10.17
CA LYS A 556 -27.29 21.28 11.46
C LYS A 556 -28.16 22.55 11.41
N PRO A 557 -29.08 22.73 12.37
CA PRO A 557 -29.86 23.95 12.51
C PRO A 557 -28.97 25.20 12.57
N GLY A 558 -29.34 26.22 11.79
CA GLY A 558 -28.55 27.46 11.63
C GLY A 558 -27.53 27.44 10.49
N ASP A 559 -27.23 26.28 9.89
CA ASP A 559 -26.39 26.24 8.69
C ASP A 559 -27.16 26.77 7.47
N ASN A 560 -26.46 27.54 6.62
CA ASN A 560 -26.94 27.96 5.29
C ASN A 560 -27.07 26.81 4.27
N SER A 561 -26.84 25.56 4.68
CA SER A 561 -26.92 24.38 3.82
C SER A 561 -28.31 24.26 3.18
N SER A 562 -28.35 24.41 1.86
CA SER A 562 -29.53 24.17 1.00
C SER A 562 -29.61 22.73 0.50
N VAL A 563 -28.70 21.84 0.92
CA VAL A 563 -28.63 20.47 0.40
C VAL A 563 -29.80 19.66 0.96
N VAL A 564 -30.75 19.35 0.08
CA VAL A 564 -31.85 18.41 0.35
C VAL A 564 -31.38 17.03 -0.04
N LEU A 565 -31.32 16.13 0.94
CA LEU A 565 -30.93 14.73 0.72
C LEU A 565 -32.13 13.92 0.22
N LYS A 566 -33.32 14.21 0.76
CA LYS A 566 -34.55 13.51 0.41
C LYS A 566 -35.78 14.36 0.73
N GLU A 567 -36.77 14.35 -0.16
CA GLU A 567 -38.12 14.79 0.17
C GLU A 567 -38.87 13.67 0.88
N LEU A 568 -39.34 13.95 2.09
CA LEU A 568 -40.05 12.98 2.93
C LEU A 568 -41.57 13.13 2.82
N TYR A 569 -42.05 14.35 2.56
CA TYR A 569 -43.46 14.66 2.45
C TYR A 569 -43.69 15.96 1.67
N ARG A 570 -44.77 16.02 0.90
CA ARG A 570 -45.26 17.22 0.23
C ARG A 570 -46.78 17.20 0.13
N VAL A 571 -47.44 18.29 0.52
CA VAL A 571 -48.89 18.44 0.38
C VAL A 571 -49.27 19.91 0.13
N LYS A 572 -50.39 20.15 -0.55
CA LYS A 572 -51.06 21.44 -0.53
C LYS A 572 -52.16 21.41 0.53
N ALA A 573 -52.12 22.35 1.47
CA ALA A 573 -53.08 22.43 2.55
C ALA A 573 -54.51 22.65 2.03
N SER A 574 -55.44 21.85 2.54
CA SER A 574 -56.87 21.95 2.28
C SER A 574 -57.61 21.58 3.56
N PHE A 575 -58.32 22.55 4.15
CA PHE A 575 -59.03 22.42 5.43
C PHE A 575 -60.54 22.42 5.29
#